data_AF-A0A1G0GIC3-F1
#
_entry.id   AF-A0A1G0GIC3-F1
#
_cell.length_a   1.000
_cell.length_b   1.000
_cell.length_c   1.000
_cell.angle_alpha   90.00
_cell.angle_beta   90.00
_cell.angle_gamma   90.00
#
_symmetry.space_group_name_H-M   'P 1'
#
loop_
_entity.id
_entity.type
_entity.pdbx_description
1 polymer ?
#
loop_
_entity_poly.entity_id
_entity_poly.type
_entity_poly.pdbx_seq_one_letter_code
_entity_poly.pdbx_strand_id
1 'polypeptide(L)'
;MKILHFDSKEYNFITIDKNKYFIFKGINGKNVIIPDHCPHRGGPLHLGKWDEKKEAIICPWHRIACKKQYLIHNGLPAVRVGTDWHVLIDQLDVQDVSLQKLHIALEENLNKWERYIV
;
A
#
# COMPACT_ATOMS: atom_id res chain seq x y z
N MET A 1 10.93 18.73 -7.10
CA MET A 1 10.87 17.99 -5.83
C MET A 1 9.83 18.62 -4.93
N LYS A 2 8.79 17.87 -4.56
CA LYS A 2 7.69 18.32 -3.69
C LYS A 2 7.59 17.37 -2.50
N ILE A 3 7.28 17.88 -1.31
CA ILE A 3 7.02 17.06 -0.13
C ILE A 3 5.52 17.07 0.14
N LEU A 4 4.92 15.87 0.20
CA LEU A 4 3.54 15.68 0.61
C LEU A 4 3.50 15.36 2.11
N HIS A 5 2.69 16.10 2.84
CA HIS A 5 2.52 15.94 4.29
C HIS A 5 1.08 15.49 4.58
N PHE A 6 0.91 14.48 5.44
CA PHE A 6 -0.42 14.06 5.88
C PHE A 6 -0.41 13.25 7.19
N ASP A 7 -1.53 13.27 7.92
CA ASP A 7 -1.75 12.43 9.10
C ASP A 7 -2.35 11.08 8.69
N SER A 8 -1.71 9.98 9.11
CA SER A 8 -2.17 8.61 8.86
C SER A 8 -3.47 8.23 9.57
N LYS A 9 -3.90 9.00 10.56
CA LYS A 9 -5.24 8.88 11.17
C LYS A 9 -6.34 9.29 10.19
N GLU A 10 -6.09 10.27 9.34
CA GLU A 10 -7.06 10.80 8.39
C GLU A 10 -6.90 10.20 7.00
N TYR A 11 -5.68 9.85 6.60
CA TYR A 11 -5.41 9.37 5.23
C TYR A 11 -4.49 8.16 5.24
N ASN A 12 -4.79 7.17 4.42
CA ASN A 12 -3.94 5.99 4.26
C ASN A 12 -3.78 5.55 2.82
N PHE A 13 -4.34 6.33 1.89
CA PHE A 13 -4.30 6.09 0.46
C PHE A 13 -3.96 7.37 -0.27
N ILE A 14 -3.04 7.29 -1.22
CA ILE A 14 -2.45 8.42 -1.91
C ILE A 14 -2.59 8.16 -3.41
N THR A 15 -3.12 9.14 -4.14
CA THR A 15 -3.07 9.14 -5.60
C THR A 15 -2.16 10.27 -6.05
N ILE A 16 -1.16 9.96 -6.87
CA ILE A 16 -0.27 10.90 -7.55
C ILE A 16 -0.47 10.68 -9.05
N ASP A 17 -1.14 11.63 -9.71
CA ASP A 17 -1.66 11.50 -11.07
C ASP A 17 -2.46 10.20 -11.27
N LYS A 18 -1.86 9.19 -11.91
CA LYS A 18 -2.50 7.88 -12.17
C LYS A 18 -2.01 6.79 -11.22
N ASN A 19 -0.96 7.06 -10.44
CA ASN A 19 -0.34 6.09 -9.56
C ASN A 19 -0.99 6.14 -8.19
N LYS A 20 -1.30 4.97 -7.66
CA LYS A 20 -1.96 4.81 -6.37
C LYS A 20 -1.04 4.10 -5.40
N TYR A 21 -1.07 4.52 -4.16
CA TYR A 21 -0.25 4.01 -3.08
C TYR A 21 -1.06 3.93 -1.80
N PHE A 22 -0.66 3.07 -0.89
CA PHE A 22 -1.29 2.97 0.43
C PHE A 22 -0.27 2.67 1.52
N ILE A 23 -0.63 3.04 2.76
CA ILE A 23 0.17 2.67 3.92
C ILE A 23 -0.02 1.18 4.19
N PHE A 24 1.07 0.44 4.09
CA PHE A 24 1.12 -0.95 4.52
C PHE A 24 1.84 -1.05 5.87
N LYS A 25 1.16 -1.68 6.83
CA LYS A 25 1.71 -1.90 8.17
C LYS A 25 2.47 -3.22 8.22
N GLY A 26 3.59 -3.24 8.95
CA GLY A 26 4.18 -4.48 9.42
C GLY A 26 5.28 -5.10 8.55
N ILE A 27 5.90 -4.37 7.62
CA ILE A 27 7.15 -4.88 7.02
C ILE A 27 8.29 -4.74 8.02
N ASN A 28 8.71 -5.85 8.63
CA ASN A 28 9.77 -5.88 9.64
C ASN A 28 9.51 -4.89 10.79
N GLY A 29 8.24 -4.74 11.20
CA GLY A 29 7.83 -3.79 12.25
C GLY A 29 7.80 -2.32 11.81
N LYS A 30 8.05 -2.03 10.53
CA LYS A 30 7.97 -0.68 9.96
C LYS A 30 6.76 -0.54 9.05
N ASN A 31 6.13 0.62 9.10
CA ASN A 31 5.12 1.00 8.13
C ASN A 31 5.83 1.59 6.90
N VAL A 32 5.30 1.29 5.72
CA VAL A 32 5.82 1.78 4.45
C VAL A 32 4.65 2.23 3.57
N ILE A 33 4.94 3.04 2.55
CA ILE A 33 3.97 3.41 1.52
C ILE A 33 4.32 2.64 0.26
N ILE A 34 3.43 1.76 -0.19
CA ILE A 34 3.68 0.82 -1.29
C ILE A 34 2.67 1.02 -2.43
N PRO A 35 3.01 0.61 -3.67
CA PRO A 35 2.10 0.75 -4.80
C PRO A 35 0.83 -0.08 -4.60
N ASP A 36 -0.29 0.47 -5.06
CA ASP A 36 -1.60 -0.19 -5.10
C ASP A 36 -1.87 -0.92 -6.43
N HIS A 37 -0.83 -1.27 -7.18
CA HIS A 37 -1.00 -1.95 -8.46
C HIS A 37 -0.17 -3.24 -8.49
N CYS A 38 -0.84 -4.35 -8.78
CA CYS A 38 -0.16 -5.62 -9.04
C CYS A 38 0.61 -5.53 -10.37
N PRO A 39 1.91 -5.89 -10.43
CA PRO A 39 2.69 -5.84 -11.67
C PRO A 39 2.19 -6.79 -12.77
N HIS A 40 1.29 -7.73 -12.44
CA HIS A 40 0.73 -8.65 -13.44
C HIS A 40 -0.26 -7.92 -14.37
N ARG A 41 -1.34 -7.35 -13.82
CA ARG A 41 -2.42 -6.69 -14.60
C ARG A 41 -3.06 -5.49 -13.89
N GLY A 42 -2.36 -4.88 -12.93
CA GLY A 42 -2.82 -3.67 -12.25
C GLY A 42 -3.84 -3.88 -11.11
N GLY A 43 -3.98 -5.11 -10.60
CA GLY A 43 -4.95 -5.38 -9.52
C GLY A 43 -4.68 -4.61 -8.23
N PRO A 44 -5.74 -4.16 -7.51
CA PRO A 44 -5.64 -3.29 -6.35
C PRO A 44 -5.07 -4.06 -5.16
N LEU A 45 -3.85 -3.72 -4.76
CA LEU A 45 -3.13 -4.45 -3.72
C LEU A 45 -3.63 -4.13 -2.30
N HIS A 46 -4.26 -2.98 -2.08
CA HIS A 46 -4.91 -2.61 -0.81
C HIS A 46 -6.10 -3.52 -0.45
N LEU A 47 -6.65 -4.23 -1.44
CA LEU A 47 -7.69 -5.27 -1.28
C LEU A 47 -7.10 -6.69 -1.23
N GLY A 48 -5.78 -6.81 -1.32
CA GLY A 48 -5.08 -8.09 -1.24
C GLY A 48 -5.01 -8.65 0.16
N LYS A 49 -4.28 -9.75 0.30
CA LYS A 49 -3.99 -10.39 1.59
C LYS A 49 -2.49 -10.53 1.81
N TRP A 50 -2.00 -10.19 2.99
CA TRP A 50 -0.63 -10.51 3.37
C TRP A 50 -0.46 -12.02 3.64
N ASP A 51 0.54 -12.62 3.00
CA ASP A 51 1.00 -13.98 3.24
C ASP A 51 2.39 -13.90 3.89
N GLU A 52 2.44 -14.16 5.20
CA GLU A 52 3.67 -14.11 6.00
C GLU A 52 4.72 -15.10 5.52
N LYS A 53 4.32 -16.32 5.13
CA LYS A 53 5.26 -17.36 4.68
C LYS A 53 5.92 -16.98 3.37
N LYS A 54 5.17 -16.34 2.48
CA LYS A 54 5.69 -15.88 1.18
C LYS A 54 6.31 -14.49 1.24
N GLU A 55 6.17 -13.79 2.35
CA GLU A 55 6.45 -12.36 2.49
C GLU A 55 5.91 -11.58 1.29
N ALA A 56 4.60 -11.68 1.05
CA ALA A 56 3.98 -11.12 -0.15
C ALA A 56 2.54 -10.70 0.08
N ILE A 57 2.08 -9.72 -0.68
CA ILE A 57 0.64 -9.46 -0.84
C ILE A 57 0.12 -10.35 -1.97
N ILE A 58 -0.85 -11.20 -1.65
CA ILE A 58 -1.60 -11.98 -2.63
C ILE A 58 -2.61 -11.03 -3.28
N CYS A 59 -2.41 -10.77 -4.57
CA CYS A 59 -3.29 -9.92 -5.36
C CYS A 59 -4.71 -10.54 -5.40
N PRO A 60 -5.77 -9.75 -5.17
CA PRO A 60 -7.14 -10.28 -5.10
C PRO A 60 -7.68 -10.76 -6.44
N TRP A 61 -7.13 -10.30 -7.58
CA TRP A 61 -7.63 -10.67 -8.90
C TRP A 61 -7.14 -12.05 -9.36
N HIS A 62 -5.83 -12.25 -9.40
CA HIS A 62 -5.21 -13.46 -9.99
C HIS A 62 -4.41 -14.28 -8.99
N ARG A 63 -4.45 -13.93 -7.69
CA ARG A 63 -3.71 -14.59 -6.61
C ARG A 63 -2.19 -14.65 -6.79
N ILE A 64 -1.65 -13.77 -7.64
CA ILE A 64 -0.20 -13.60 -7.80
C ILE A 64 0.37 -13.00 -6.52
N ALA A 65 1.50 -13.58 -6.07
CA ALA A 65 2.23 -13.10 -4.91
C ALA A 65 3.12 -11.91 -5.29
N CYS A 66 2.76 -10.72 -4.80
CA CYS A 66 3.54 -9.49 -4.95
C CYS A 66 4.52 -9.39 -3.79
N LYS A 67 5.78 -9.72 -4.04
CA LYS A 67 6.82 -9.89 -3.01
C LYS A 67 7.12 -8.59 -2.28
N LYS A 68 7.37 -8.69 -0.98
CA LYS A 68 7.77 -7.60 -0.08
C LYS A 68 8.87 -6.73 -0.67
N GLN A 69 9.90 -7.34 -1.24
CA GLN A 69 11.06 -6.66 -1.81
C GLN A 69 10.64 -5.75 -2.99
N TYR A 70 9.79 -6.26 -3.89
CA TYR A 70 9.23 -5.46 -4.99
C TYR A 70 8.39 -4.30 -4.46
N LEU A 71 7.54 -4.55 -3.46
CA LEU A 71 6.64 -3.53 -2.89
C LEU A 71 7.41 -2.39 -2.22
N ILE A 72 8.46 -2.70 -1.45
CA ILE A 72 9.32 -1.68 -0.83
C ILE A 72 10.10 -0.91 -1.89
N HIS A 73 10.69 -1.62 -2.85
CA HIS A 73 11.52 -1.00 -3.88
C HIS A 73 10.74 0.00 -4.74
N ASN A 74 9.47 -0.29 -5.02
CA ASN A 74 8.58 0.57 -5.81
C ASN A 74 7.68 1.46 -4.93
N GLY A 75 7.92 1.49 -3.62
CA GLY A 75 7.20 2.33 -2.68
C GLY A 75 7.62 3.80 -2.76
N LEU A 76 6.86 4.68 -2.12
CA LEU A 76 7.23 6.09 -2.03
C LEU A 76 8.28 6.29 -0.93
N PRO A 77 9.38 7.03 -1.20
CA PRO A 77 10.33 7.42 -0.17
C PRO A 77 9.63 8.32 0.85
N ALA A 78 9.64 7.93 2.13
CA ALA A 78 8.92 8.65 3.15
C ALA A 78 9.55 8.52 4.53
N VAL A 79 9.36 9.55 5.35
CA VAL A 79 9.67 9.57 6.77
C VAL A 79 8.36 9.73 7.55
N ARG A 80 8.29 9.12 8.72
CA ARG A 80 7.13 9.21 9.61
C ARG A 80 7.58 9.66 11.01
N VAL A 81 6.84 10.62 11.58
CA VAL A 81 6.97 11.06 12.97
C VAL A 81 5.60 10.96 13.62
N GLY A 82 5.44 10.08 14.62
CA GLY A 82 4.12 9.87 15.23
C GLY A 82 3.09 9.32 14.22
N THR A 83 2.06 10.08 13.87
CA THR A 83 1.13 9.75 12.77
C THR A 83 1.32 10.58 11.51
N ASP A 84 2.22 11.57 11.56
CA ASP A 84 2.55 12.44 10.44
C ASP A 84 3.52 11.76 9.48
N TRP A 85 3.17 11.79 8.19
CA TRP A 85 3.98 11.29 7.08
C TRP A 85 4.49 12.45 6.24
N HIS A 86 5.76 12.33 5.87
CA HIS A 86 6.48 13.23 4.98
C HIS A 86 6.96 12.41 3.78
N VAL A 87 6.29 12.57 2.65
CA VAL A 87 6.51 11.75 1.45
C VAL A 87 7.19 12.59 0.38
N LEU A 88 8.29 12.07 -0.17
CA LEU A 88 9.00 12.70 -1.26
C LEU A 88 8.30 12.38 -2.59
N ILE A 89 7.91 13.43 -3.30
CA ILE A 89 7.44 13.36 -4.68
C ILE A 89 8.53 13.98 -5.56
N ASP A 90 9.30 13.12 -6.22
CA ASP A 90 10.46 13.52 -7.03
C ASP A 90 10.10 13.87 -8.49
N GLN A 91 8.84 13.73 -8.87
CA GLN A 91 8.36 14.07 -10.21
C GLN A 91 8.15 15.59 -10.32
N LEU A 92 8.82 16.23 -11.30
CA LEU A 92 8.75 17.68 -11.52
C LEU A 92 7.40 18.14 -12.07
N ASP A 93 6.66 17.25 -12.73
CA ASP A 93 5.43 17.58 -13.48
C ASP A 93 4.15 16.96 -12.88
N VAL A 94 4.13 16.67 -11.57
CA VAL A 94 2.91 16.16 -10.92
C VAL A 94 1.80 17.20 -11.03
N GLN A 95 0.68 16.78 -11.62
CA GLN A 95 -0.47 17.66 -11.84
C GLN A 95 -1.47 17.52 -10.70
N ASP A 96 -1.70 16.30 -10.23
CA ASP A 96 -2.71 16.02 -9.21
C ASP A 96 -2.16 15.13 -8.08
N VAL A 97 -2.50 15.51 -6.86
CA VAL A 97 -2.23 14.74 -5.65
C VAL A 97 -3.50 14.75 -4.80
N SER A 98 -4.04 13.56 -4.52
CA SER A 98 -5.17 13.41 -3.62
C SER A 98 -4.89 12.39 -2.52
N LEU A 99 -5.50 12.66 -1.38
CA LEU A 99 -5.42 11.85 -0.17
C LEU A 99 -6.81 11.31 0.17
N GLN A 100 -6.86 10.05 0.53
CA GLN A 100 -8.12 9.36 0.84
C GLN A 100 -7.96 8.49 2.08
N LYS A 101 -9.05 8.34 2.82
CA LYS A 101 -9.21 7.29 3.82
C LYS A 101 -9.89 6.09 3.17
N LEU A 102 -9.18 4.98 3.06
CA LEU A 102 -9.75 3.71 2.61
C LEU A 102 -9.76 2.69 3.74
N HIS A 103 -10.75 1.80 3.70
CA HIS A 103 -10.66 0.53 4.42
C HIS A 103 -9.68 -0.38 3.65
N ILE A 104 -8.63 -0.84 4.32
CA ILE A 104 -7.58 -1.68 3.74
C ILE A 104 -7.75 -3.09 4.31
N ALA A 105 -8.00 -4.06 3.44
CA ALA A 105 -8.30 -5.44 3.83
C ALA A 105 -7.08 -6.24 4.34
N LEU A 106 -5.90 -5.62 4.31
CA LEU A 106 -4.63 -6.26 4.64
C LEU A 106 -4.44 -6.51 6.14
N GLU A 107 -5.24 -5.89 7.00
CA GLU A 107 -5.04 -5.96 8.46
C GLU A 107 -5.75 -7.11 9.18
N GLU A 108 -6.66 -7.86 8.56
CA GLU A 108 -7.35 -8.93 9.29
C GLU A 108 -7.71 -10.09 8.38
N ASN A 109 -6.86 -11.12 8.32
CA ASN A 109 -7.31 -12.49 8.00
C ASN A 109 -6.26 -13.54 8.37
N LEU A 110 -5.87 -13.56 9.65
CA LEU A 110 -5.20 -14.73 10.22
C LEU A 110 -6.19 -15.92 10.38
N ASN A 111 -7.51 -15.72 10.52
CA ASN A 111 -8.44 -16.85 10.79
C ASN A 111 -9.92 -16.62 10.35
N LYS A 112 -10.28 -16.52 9.05
CA LYS A 112 -11.73 -16.49 8.70
C LYS A 112 -12.21 -16.95 7.31
N TRP A 113 -11.51 -17.83 6.61
CA TRP A 113 -11.98 -18.33 5.30
C TRP A 113 -12.32 -19.84 5.23
N GLU A 114 -12.67 -20.47 6.35
CA GLU A 114 -13.30 -21.80 6.35
C GLU A 114 -14.84 -21.77 6.22
N ARG A 115 -15.47 -20.64 5.87
CA ARG A 115 -16.95 -20.50 5.94
C ARG A 115 -17.71 -20.12 4.67
N TYR A 116 -17.07 -20.10 3.51
CA TYR A 116 -17.79 -19.88 2.24
C TYR A 116 -17.37 -20.84 1.13
N ILE A 117 -17.11 -22.10 1.50
CA ILE A 117 -17.16 -23.23 0.58
C ILE A 117 -17.95 -24.34 1.28
N VAL A 118 -19.28 -24.22 1.25
CA VAL A 118 -20.24 -25.34 1.11
C VAL A 118 -21.42 -24.79 0.32
#